data_AF-A0A356XEZ4-F1
#
_entry.id   AF-A0A356XEZ4-F1
#
_cell.length_a   1.000
_cell.length_b   1.000
_cell.length_c   1.000
_cell.angle_alpha   90.00
_cell.angle_beta   90.00
_cell.angle_gamma   90.00
#
_symmetry.space_group_name_H-M   'P 1'
#
loop_
_entity.id
_entity.type
_entity.pdbx_description
1 polymer ?
#
loop_
_entity_poly.entity_id
_entity_poly.type
_entity_poly.pdbx_seq_one_letter_code
_entity_poly.pdbx_strand_id
1 'polypeptide(L)'
;MITNIRKRDGRIEKFHPEKITWAIYKAAAACGGNDFEKSEQLCRQVIEMAEKQFQGEVPDVESIQDLVEKVLIENGHARTAKAFILYREKRKSARELNAFVGATIEMFSDYLGDKDWNIKENANTQKSVNGLNNYIREAFTKKYWLHEIYPTDVREAHESGDCHIHDLGFFGPYCAGWDLRQLLMDGFGGVPGKVESRPAKHLRAFLGQVVNSTFTTQGETAGAQAWSSFDTYCAPFIHYDSMTYGQVKQCIQEFVFNINVPTRTGFQCPFSNLTFDIKVPNTLKEEPVILGGKPMDRTYGEFQKEMDLFNTAFCDVMLEGDAKGRVFTFPIPTINITRDFDWNSPVVDAFMQITCKYGIPYFANYVNSDLSPEDAVSMCCRLRLDVSELRKRGGGLFGSNPLTGSIGVFTINLPRIGYLSSSLSEFKHRLWKIANLGKISLELKRKVIEEQTEKGLYPYSAHILRNVKAREGKYWFNHFNTIGIVGMNEALLNFMGKDITTPEGQATALELMDYLREILADFQVETGNFYNLEATPAEGTTYRLAKMDKARYPDIITAGVDVPYYTNSTQVPVEYTDDIYKVLELQDELQSRYTGGTVQHLYLGE
;
A
#
# COMPACT_ATOMS: atom_id res chain seq x y z
N MET A 1 -45.97 -6.51 -24.83
CA MET A 1 -45.92 -5.04 -24.90
C MET A 1 -45.01 -4.49 -23.82
N ILE A 2 -43.98 -3.75 -24.21
CA ILE A 2 -43.09 -3.06 -23.25
C ILE A 2 -43.85 -1.87 -22.65
N THR A 3 -44.12 -1.95 -21.35
CA THR A 3 -44.86 -0.91 -20.61
C THR A 3 -43.96 0.02 -19.81
N ASN A 4 -42.76 -0.45 -19.46
CA ASN A 4 -41.83 0.21 -18.56
C ASN A 4 -40.41 0.21 -19.13
N ILE A 5 -39.58 1.16 -18.68
CA ILE A 5 -38.16 1.28 -19.02
C ILE A 5 -37.33 1.58 -17.78
N ARG A 6 -36.17 0.93 -17.67
CA ARG A 6 -35.21 1.18 -16.59
C ARG A 6 -34.31 2.34 -16.98
N LYS A 7 -34.38 3.41 -16.21
CA LYS A 7 -33.53 4.60 -16.33
C LYS A 7 -32.11 4.29 -15.86
N ARG A 8 -31.16 5.13 -16.27
CA ARG A 8 -29.73 4.97 -15.93
C ARG A 8 -29.43 5.08 -14.43
N ASP A 9 -30.33 5.69 -13.65
CA ASP A 9 -30.27 5.78 -12.20
C ASP A 9 -31.08 4.67 -11.48
N GLY A 10 -31.45 3.62 -12.22
CA GLY A 10 -32.17 2.45 -11.70
C GLY A 10 -33.69 2.64 -11.59
N ARG A 11 -34.23 3.85 -11.75
CA ARG A 11 -35.68 4.10 -11.65
C ARG A 11 -36.43 3.43 -12.80
N ILE A 12 -37.63 2.92 -12.52
CA ILE A 12 -38.52 2.37 -13.54
C ILE A 12 -39.56 3.44 -13.90
N GLU A 13 -39.59 3.85 -15.17
CA GLU A 13 -40.56 4.80 -15.71
C GLU A 13 -41.46 4.14 -16.76
N LYS A 14 -42.61 4.74 -17.02
CA LYS A 14 -43.47 4.33 -18.14
C LYS A 14 -42.71 4.48 -19.47
N PHE A 15 -42.79 3.47 -20.32
CA PHE A 15 -42.19 3.49 -21.65
C PHE A 15 -43.02 4.40 -22.58
N HIS A 16 -42.34 5.35 -23.23
CA HIS A 16 -42.97 6.32 -24.14
C HIS A 16 -42.31 6.20 -25.54
N PRO A 17 -42.94 5.51 -26.49
CA PRO A 17 -42.49 5.38 -27.87
C PRO A 17 -42.12 6.72 -28.53
N GLU A 18 -42.89 7.79 -28.24
CA GLU A 18 -42.68 9.10 -28.85
C GLU A 18 -41.26 9.63 -28.61
N LYS A 19 -40.63 9.28 -27.48
CA LYS A 19 -39.26 9.71 -27.16
C LYS A 19 -38.24 9.11 -28.13
N ILE A 20 -38.48 7.90 -28.63
CA ILE A 20 -37.62 7.24 -29.62
C ILE A 20 -37.83 7.88 -31.00
N THR A 21 -39.08 8.07 -31.41
CA THR A 21 -39.44 8.79 -32.65
C THR A 21 -38.76 10.15 -32.71
N TRP A 22 -38.86 10.95 -31.64
CA TRP A 22 -38.23 12.27 -31.56
C TRP A 22 -36.70 12.22 -31.58
N ALA A 23 -36.10 11.19 -31.00
CA ALA A 23 -34.65 11.03 -31.02
C ALA A 23 -34.14 10.68 -32.43
N ILE A 24 -34.85 9.79 -33.14
CA ILE A 24 -34.59 9.45 -34.54
C ILE A 24 -34.78 10.68 -35.43
N TYR A 25 -35.89 11.40 -35.27
CA TYR A 25 -36.20 12.60 -36.05
C TYR A 25 -35.15 13.70 -35.86
N LYS A 26 -34.71 13.94 -34.62
CA LYS A 26 -33.64 14.92 -34.33
C LYS A 26 -32.31 14.52 -34.97
N ALA A 27 -31.97 13.24 -34.96
CA ALA A 27 -30.77 12.76 -35.64
C ALA A 27 -30.90 12.91 -37.17
N ALA A 28 -32.08 12.64 -37.73
CA ALA A 28 -32.35 12.80 -39.16
C ALA A 28 -32.27 14.29 -39.57
N ALA A 29 -32.85 15.19 -38.77
CA ALA A 29 -32.80 16.63 -38.95
C ALA A 29 -31.37 17.18 -38.92
N ALA A 30 -30.52 16.69 -38.02
CA ALA A 30 -29.11 17.03 -37.99
C ALA A 30 -28.34 16.59 -39.26
N CYS A 31 -28.88 15.63 -40.02
CA CYS A 31 -28.36 15.18 -41.31
C CYS A 31 -29.10 15.78 -42.52
N GLY A 32 -30.01 16.74 -42.32
CA GLY A 32 -30.78 17.38 -43.39
C GLY A 32 -32.09 16.69 -43.78
N GLY A 33 -32.54 15.68 -43.03
CA GLY A 33 -33.85 15.03 -43.23
C GLY A 33 -34.99 15.73 -42.47
N ASN A 34 -36.23 15.60 -42.94
CA ASN A 34 -37.40 16.22 -42.29
C ASN A 34 -38.63 15.30 -42.26
N ASP A 35 -38.43 13.99 -42.42
CA ASP A 35 -39.52 13.02 -42.50
C ASP A 35 -39.84 12.44 -41.12
N PHE A 36 -40.89 12.99 -40.50
CA PHE A 36 -41.37 12.54 -39.20
C PHE A 36 -42.09 11.18 -39.28
N GLU A 37 -42.87 10.95 -40.34
CA GLU A 37 -43.58 9.68 -40.55
C GLU A 37 -42.58 8.52 -40.68
N LYS A 38 -41.47 8.74 -41.39
CA LYS A 38 -40.39 7.75 -41.47
C LYS A 38 -39.75 7.47 -40.12
N SER A 39 -39.60 8.49 -39.27
CA SER A 39 -39.09 8.32 -37.91
C SER A 39 -40.03 7.48 -37.03
N GLU A 40 -41.35 7.63 -37.21
CA GLU A 40 -42.35 6.78 -36.54
C GLU A 40 -42.32 5.33 -37.04
N GLN A 41 -42.13 5.12 -38.34
CA GLN A 41 -42.00 3.78 -38.91
C GLN A 41 -40.77 3.06 -38.34
N LEU A 42 -39.62 3.73 -38.27
CA LEU A 42 -38.40 3.18 -37.68
C LEU A 42 -38.56 2.92 -36.18
N CYS A 43 -39.25 3.82 -35.46
CA CYS A 43 -39.58 3.59 -34.05
C CYS A 43 -40.42 2.32 -33.83
N ARG A 44 -41.40 2.03 -34.71
CA ARG A 44 -42.20 0.80 -34.62
C ARG A 44 -41.33 -0.45 -34.75
N GLN A 45 -40.37 -0.44 -35.68
CA GLN A 45 -39.42 -1.55 -35.84
C GLN A 45 -38.52 -1.73 -34.61
N VAL A 46 -38.05 -0.63 -34.00
CA VAL A 46 -37.28 -0.68 -32.74
C VAL A 46 -38.09 -1.34 -31.64
N ILE A 47 -39.38 -1.00 -31.52
CA ILE A 47 -40.27 -1.58 -30.49
C ILE A 47 -40.50 -3.06 -30.75
N GLU A 48 -40.77 -3.46 -31.99
CA GLU A 48 -40.95 -4.88 -32.34
C GLU A 48 -39.70 -5.71 -32.03
N MET A 49 -38.51 -5.17 -32.28
CA MET A 49 -37.25 -5.82 -31.93
C MET A 49 -37.03 -5.89 -30.42
N ALA A 50 -37.33 -4.80 -29.70
CA ALA A 50 -37.23 -4.77 -28.25
C ALA A 50 -38.19 -5.78 -27.60
N GLU A 51 -39.42 -5.90 -28.09
CA GLU A 51 -40.40 -6.86 -27.58
C GLU A 51 -39.95 -8.31 -27.76
N LYS A 52 -39.30 -8.62 -28.90
CA LYS A 52 -38.73 -9.95 -29.16
C LYS A 52 -37.51 -10.25 -28.28
N GLN A 53 -36.67 -9.24 -28.03
CA GLN A 53 -35.41 -9.41 -27.30
C GLN A 53 -35.63 -9.54 -25.79
N PHE A 54 -36.51 -8.73 -25.21
CA PHE A 54 -36.64 -8.65 -23.75
C PHE A 54 -37.73 -9.56 -23.17
N GLN A 55 -38.64 -10.13 -23.97
CA GLN A 55 -39.61 -11.19 -23.58
C GLN A 55 -40.27 -11.05 -22.19
N GLY A 56 -40.60 -9.83 -21.76
CA GLY A 56 -41.23 -9.55 -20.45
C GLY A 56 -40.32 -8.91 -19.42
N GLU A 57 -39.02 -8.83 -19.67
CA GLU A 57 -38.08 -8.03 -18.89
C GLU A 57 -38.18 -6.53 -19.21
N VAL A 58 -37.79 -5.70 -18.24
CA VAL A 58 -37.78 -4.23 -18.40
C VAL A 58 -36.47 -3.82 -19.08
N PRO A 59 -36.50 -3.32 -20.33
CA PRO A 59 -35.28 -2.90 -21.01
C PRO A 59 -34.69 -1.64 -20.36
N ASP A 60 -33.37 -1.52 -20.41
CA ASP A 60 -32.67 -0.30 -20.03
C ASP A 60 -32.52 0.67 -21.23
N VAL A 61 -32.15 1.92 -20.92
CA VAL A 61 -32.03 2.97 -21.93
C VAL A 61 -30.93 2.68 -22.96
N GLU A 62 -29.80 2.06 -22.58
CA GLU A 62 -28.70 1.77 -23.52
C GLU A 62 -29.13 0.68 -24.50
N SER A 63 -29.74 -0.40 -24.00
CA SER A 63 -30.30 -1.47 -24.82
C SER A 63 -31.26 -0.98 -25.89
N ILE A 64 -32.17 -0.06 -25.56
CA ILE A 64 -33.09 0.54 -26.54
C ILE A 64 -32.33 1.41 -27.54
N GLN A 65 -31.29 2.13 -27.12
CA GLN A 65 -30.48 2.96 -28.02
C GLN A 65 -29.68 2.12 -29.01
N ASP A 66 -29.14 0.96 -28.58
CA ASP A 66 -28.43 0.02 -29.46
C ASP A 66 -29.39 -0.54 -30.54
N LEU A 67 -30.66 -0.81 -30.17
CA LEU A 67 -31.69 -1.20 -31.13
C LEU A 67 -32.03 -0.09 -32.13
N VAL A 68 -32.07 1.18 -31.70
CA VAL A 68 -32.25 2.32 -32.61
C VAL A 68 -31.11 2.41 -33.62
N GLU A 69 -29.87 2.24 -33.18
CA GLU A 69 -28.70 2.24 -34.05
C GLU A 69 -28.78 1.11 -35.09
N LYS A 70 -29.11 -0.10 -34.64
CA LYS A 70 -29.29 -1.27 -35.50
C LYS A 70 -30.36 -1.03 -36.56
N VAL A 71 -31.55 -0.56 -36.16
CA VAL A 71 -32.67 -0.28 -37.09
C VAL A 71 -32.30 0.81 -38.10
N LEU A 72 -31.61 1.86 -37.68
CA LEU A 72 -31.16 2.91 -38.59
C LEU A 72 -30.16 2.40 -39.62
N ILE A 73 -29.24 1.51 -39.24
CA ILE A 73 -28.25 0.93 -40.15
C ILE A 73 -28.94 -0.04 -41.13
N GLU A 74 -29.78 -0.96 -40.63
CA GLU A 74 -30.47 -1.97 -41.44
C GLU A 74 -31.44 -1.37 -42.47
N ASN A 75 -32.01 -0.20 -42.18
CA ASN A 75 -32.88 0.53 -43.11
C ASN A 75 -32.12 1.52 -44.02
N GLY A 76 -30.78 1.45 -44.09
CA GLY A 76 -29.97 2.27 -44.99
C GLY A 76 -29.78 3.74 -44.55
N HIS A 77 -30.14 4.08 -43.31
CA HIS A 77 -29.99 5.42 -42.74
C HIS A 77 -28.65 5.61 -42.01
N ALA A 78 -27.54 5.14 -42.60
CA ALA A 78 -26.22 5.13 -41.97
C ALA A 78 -25.72 6.52 -41.51
N ARG A 79 -26.03 7.59 -42.27
CA ARG A 79 -25.69 8.97 -41.88
C ARG A 79 -26.42 9.39 -40.60
N THR A 80 -27.71 9.09 -40.52
CA THR A 80 -28.55 9.36 -39.34
C THR A 80 -28.10 8.53 -38.13
N ALA A 81 -27.76 7.25 -38.33
CA ALA A 81 -27.19 6.39 -37.30
C ALA A 81 -25.90 7.00 -36.71
N LYS A 82 -24.98 7.45 -37.57
CA LYS A 82 -23.74 8.10 -37.12
C LYS A 82 -24.00 9.38 -36.31
N ALA A 83 -24.94 10.23 -36.74
CA ALA A 83 -25.31 11.42 -35.99
C ALA A 83 -25.95 11.10 -34.63
N PHE A 84 -26.76 10.03 -34.58
CA PHE A 84 -27.35 9.53 -33.34
C PHE A 84 -26.28 9.02 -32.36
N ILE A 85 -25.33 8.22 -32.83
CA ILE A 85 -24.19 7.70 -32.05
C ILE A 85 -23.36 8.86 -31.47
N LEU A 86 -22.92 9.79 -32.33
CA LEU A 86 -22.11 10.94 -31.90
C LEU A 86 -22.84 11.83 -30.89
N TYR A 87 -24.15 12.00 -31.04
CA TYR A 87 -24.96 12.75 -30.08
C TYR A 87 -25.11 12.04 -28.73
N ARG A 88 -25.28 10.71 -28.74
CA ARG A 88 -25.29 9.86 -27.53
C ARG A 88 -23.96 9.97 -26.80
N GLU A 89 -22.86 9.89 -27.53
CA GLU A 89 -21.52 10.01 -26.98
C GLU A 89 -21.26 11.40 -26.39
N LYS A 90 -21.59 12.48 -27.11
CA LYS A 90 -21.51 13.86 -26.58
C LYS A 90 -22.36 14.07 -25.32
N ARG A 91 -23.58 13.51 -25.29
CA ARG A 91 -24.47 13.55 -24.12
C ARG A 91 -23.95 12.69 -22.96
N LYS A 92 -23.30 11.57 -23.25
CA LYS A 92 -22.63 10.72 -22.26
C LYS A 92 -21.46 11.51 -21.63
N SER A 93 -20.56 12.05 -22.43
CA SER A 93 -19.43 12.87 -21.95
C SER A 93 -19.87 14.12 -21.17
N ALA A 94 -20.91 14.83 -21.61
CA ALA A 94 -21.42 16.00 -20.89
C ALA A 94 -22.04 15.62 -19.53
N ARG A 95 -22.67 14.45 -19.42
CA ARG A 95 -23.21 13.95 -18.14
C ARG A 95 -22.10 13.47 -17.21
N GLU A 96 -21.10 12.78 -17.75
CA GLU A 96 -19.92 12.37 -17.00
C GLU A 96 -19.19 13.60 -16.46
N LEU A 97 -19.04 14.66 -17.26
CA LEU A 97 -18.45 15.93 -16.82
C LEU A 97 -19.28 16.61 -15.71
N ASN A 98 -20.61 16.69 -15.87
CA ASN A 98 -21.47 17.30 -14.84
C ASN A 98 -21.52 16.47 -13.55
N ALA A 99 -21.53 15.14 -13.64
CA ALA A 99 -21.43 14.25 -12.50
C ALA A 99 -20.07 14.39 -11.80
N PHE A 100 -19.00 14.56 -12.57
CA PHE A 100 -17.66 14.82 -12.04
C PHE A 100 -17.58 16.16 -11.30
N VAL A 101 -18.08 17.25 -11.89
CA VAL A 101 -18.14 18.56 -11.23
C VAL A 101 -18.99 18.52 -9.97
N GLY A 102 -20.16 17.86 -10.03
CA GLY A 102 -21.03 17.66 -8.87
C GLY A 102 -20.33 16.91 -7.74
N ALA A 103 -19.68 15.78 -8.07
CA ALA A 103 -18.91 15.00 -7.11
C ALA A 103 -17.77 15.80 -6.48
N THR A 104 -17.07 16.63 -7.26
CA THR A 104 -16.03 17.52 -6.72
C THR A 104 -16.61 18.51 -5.71
N ILE A 105 -17.73 19.17 -6.04
CA ILE A 105 -18.38 20.13 -5.14
C ILE A 105 -18.87 19.45 -3.86
N GLU A 106 -19.42 18.25 -3.98
CA GLU A 106 -19.83 17.43 -2.83
C GLU A 106 -18.63 17.10 -1.94
N MET A 107 -17.50 16.67 -2.50
CA MET A 107 -16.28 16.40 -1.72
C MET A 107 -15.77 17.62 -0.94
N PHE A 108 -15.79 18.81 -1.54
CA PHE A 108 -15.47 20.04 -0.82
C PHE A 108 -16.49 20.31 0.29
N SER A 109 -17.78 20.15 -0.01
CA SER A 109 -18.87 20.41 0.94
C SER A 109 -18.84 19.43 2.12
N ASP A 110 -18.53 18.16 1.89
CA ASP A 110 -18.46 17.11 2.91
C ASP A 110 -17.26 17.30 3.83
N TYR A 111 -16.08 17.64 3.27
CA TYR A 111 -14.90 17.96 4.07
C TYR A 111 -15.08 19.24 4.89
N LEU A 112 -15.71 20.27 4.30
CA LEU A 112 -16.00 21.51 5.01
C LEU A 112 -17.11 21.33 6.06
N GLY A 113 -18.08 20.46 5.81
CA GLY A 113 -19.26 20.21 6.64
C GLY A 113 -19.14 19.07 7.66
N ASP A 114 -17.97 18.42 7.79
CA ASP A 114 -17.67 17.32 8.73
C ASP A 114 -18.58 16.08 8.59
N LYS A 115 -19.08 15.78 7.38
CA LYS A 115 -20.05 14.69 7.15
C LYS A 115 -19.46 13.34 6.72
N ASP A 116 -18.20 13.28 6.28
CA ASP A 116 -17.59 12.03 5.81
C ASP A 116 -16.81 11.33 6.93
N TRP A 117 -17.09 10.03 7.11
CA TRP A 117 -16.42 9.17 8.09
C TRP A 117 -14.95 8.91 7.72
N ASN A 118 -14.58 8.96 6.43
CA ASN A 118 -13.19 8.79 5.96
C ASN A 118 -12.24 9.86 6.54
N ILE A 119 -12.76 11.02 6.96
CA ILE A 119 -11.98 12.09 7.61
C ILE A 119 -11.42 11.61 8.96
N LYS A 120 -12.02 10.59 9.59
CA LYS A 120 -11.59 10.02 10.86
C LYS A 120 -10.66 8.81 10.73
N GLU A 121 -10.48 8.25 9.54
CA GLU A 121 -9.68 7.03 9.33
C GLU A 121 -8.19 7.27 9.56
N ASN A 122 -7.71 8.48 9.29
CA ASN A 122 -6.30 8.83 9.47
C ASN A 122 -6.11 9.64 10.76
N ALA A 123 -5.82 8.97 11.88
CA ALA A 123 -5.64 9.58 13.20
C ALA A 123 -4.55 10.69 13.24
N ASN A 124 -3.68 10.74 12.23
CA ASN A 124 -2.61 11.72 12.07
C ASN A 124 -3.01 12.97 11.27
N THR A 125 -4.23 13.09 10.72
CA THR A 125 -4.66 14.28 9.98
C THR A 125 -5.61 15.14 10.79
N GLN A 126 -5.32 16.44 10.89
CA GLN A 126 -6.27 17.45 11.36
C GLN A 126 -6.87 18.20 10.18
N LYS A 127 -8.11 18.66 10.34
CA LYS A 127 -8.81 19.49 9.34
C LYS A 127 -7.93 20.68 8.97
N SER A 128 -7.48 20.70 7.73
CA SER A 128 -6.54 21.71 7.23
C SER A 128 -6.67 21.84 5.72
N VAL A 129 -6.15 22.94 5.16
CA VAL A 129 -6.11 23.13 3.70
C VAL A 129 -5.32 22.01 3.01
N ASN A 130 -4.20 21.61 3.62
CA ASN A 130 -3.40 20.50 3.13
C ASN A 130 -4.14 19.16 3.24
N GLY A 131 -4.90 18.95 4.32
CA GLY A 131 -5.80 17.81 4.50
C GLY A 131 -6.87 17.72 3.40
N LEU A 132 -7.52 18.84 3.08
CA LEU A 132 -8.50 18.93 2.00
C LEU A 132 -7.90 18.60 0.63
N ASN A 133 -6.77 19.23 0.30
CA ASN A 133 -6.08 18.98 -0.97
C ASN A 133 -5.69 17.50 -1.11
N ASN A 134 -5.24 16.90 -0.02
CA ASN A 134 -4.88 15.49 0.03
C ASN A 134 -6.10 14.58 -0.18
N TYR A 135 -7.20 14.83 0.53
CA TYR A 135 -8.46 14.09 0.40
C TYR A 135 -8.99 14.10 -1.04
N ILE A 136 -8.99 15.29 -1.67
CA ILE A 136 -9.43 15.43 -3.07
C ILE A 136 -8.51 14.67 -4.02
N ARG A 137 -7.19 14.84 -3.87
CA ARG A 137 -6.19 14.14 -4.68
C ARG A 137 -6.38 12.63 -4.59
N GLU A 138 -6.49 12.10 -3.37
CA GLU A 138 -6.59 10.66 -3.14
C GLU A 138 -7.83 10.04 -3.82
N ALA A 139 -8.98 10.71 -3.76
CA ALA A 139 -10.18 10.17 -4.42
C ALA A 139 -10.04 10.13 -5.96
N PHE A 140 -9.46 11.17 -6.56
CA PHE A 140 -9.25 11.20 -8.02
C PHE A 140 -8.18 10.21 -8.47
N THR A 141 -7.06 10.14 -7.75
CA THR A 141 -6.00 9.18 -8.04
C THR A 141 -6.51 7.75 -7.93
N LYS A 142 -7.35 7.45 -6.93
CA LYS A 142 -8.00 6.14 -6.80
C LYS A 142 -8.86 5.80 -8.00
N LYS A 143 -9.70 6.73 -8.45
CA LYS A 143 -10.53 6.53 -9.65
C LYS A 143 -9.69 6.32 -10.90
N TYR A 144 -8.61 7.08 -11.06
CA TYR A 144 -7.70 6.92 -12.19
C TYR A 144 -7.08 5.52 -12.23
N TRP A 145 -6.56 5.03 -11.10
CA TRP A 145 -6.07 3.65 -11.01
C TRP A 145 -7.14 2.63 -11.41
N LEU A 146 -8.34 2.72 -10.84
CA LEU A 146 -9.40 1.72 -11.02
C LEU A 146 -10.05 1.75 -12.41
N HIS A 147 -10.15 2.91 -13.06
CA HIS A 147 -10.89 3.04 -14.33
C HIS A 147 -9.99 3.12 -15.56
N GLU A 148 -8.78 3.66 -15.44
CA GLU A 148 -7.88 3.89 -16.57
C GLU A 148 -6.72 2.90 -16.62
N ILE A 149 -6.24 2.45 -15.45
CA ILE A 149 -5.05 1.58 -15.37
C ILE A 149 -5.43 0.11 -15.19
N TYR A 150 -6.32 -0.17 -14.23
CA TYR A 150 -6.67 -1.54 -13.90
C TYR A 150 -7.75 -2.11 -14.82
N PRO A 151 -7.61 -3.37 -15.24
CA PRO A 151 -8.67 -4.10 -15.91
C PRO A 151 -9.93 -4.20 -15.04
N THR A 152 -11.07 -4.40 -15.71
CA THR A 152 -12.40 -4.43 -15.06
C THR A 152 -12.50 -5.47 -13.93
N ASP A 153 -11.92 -6.66 -14.12
CA ASP A 153 -11.94 -7.74 -13.12
C ASP A 153 -11.15 -7.41 -11.85
N VAL A 154 -9.98 -6.75 -11.98
CA VAL A 154 -9.19 -6.24 -10.85
C VAL A 154 -9.97 -5.15 -10.11
N ARG A 155 -10.58 -4.21 -10.85
CA ARG A 155 -11.42 -3.16 -10.25
C ARG A 155 -12.59 -3.76 -9.50
N GLU A 156 -13.34 -4.65 -10.14
CA GLU A 156 -14.53 -5.26 -9.57
C GLU A 156 -14.21 -6.05 -8.31
N ALA A 157 -13.10 -6.79 -8.27
CA ALA A 157 -12.66 -7.50 -7.06
C ALA A 157 -12.36 -6.56 -5.88
N HIS A 158 -11.77 -5.39 -6.13
CA HIS A 158 -11.54 -4.37 -5.10
C HIS A 158 -12.87 -3.75 -4.63
N GLU A 159 -13.74 -3.37 -5.57
CA GLU A 159 -15.01 -2.70 -5.31
C GLU A 159 -16.05 -3.62 -4.66
N SER A 160 -16.03 -4.92 -4.96
CA SER A 160 -16.89 -5.95 -4.38
C SER A 160 -16.47 -6.39 -2.98
N GLY A 161 -15.20 -6.14 -2.61
CA GLY A 161 -14.60 -6.59 -1.36
C GLY A 161 -14.02 -7.99 -1.41
N ASP A 162 -13.83 -8.58 -2.59
CA ASP A 162 -13.09 -9.86 -2.73
C ASP A 162 -11.59 -9.68 -2.40
N CYS A 163 -11.08 -8.46 -2.58
CA CYS A 163 -9.75 -8.05 -2.17
C CYS A 163 -9.70 -6.58 -1.73
N HIS A 164 -8.52 -6.15 -1.29
CA HIS A 164 -8.18 -4.76 -1.08
C HIS A 164 -6.85 -4.41 -1.75
N ILE A 165 -6.83 -3.29 -2.47
CA ILE A 165 -5.63 -2.76 -3.13
C ILE A 165 -5.27 -1.51 -2.33
N HIS A 166 -4.08 -1.52 -1.74
CA HIS A 166 -3.64 -0.47 -0.82
C HIS A 166 -3.15 0.76 -1.57
N ASP A 167 -3.26 1.91 -0.90
CA ASP A 167 -2.70 3.22 -1.33
C ASP A 167 -3.11 3.66 -2.73
N LEU A 168 -4.32 3.31 -3.18
CA LEU A 168 -4.87 3.82 -4.43
C LEU A 168 -5.00 5.35 -4.45
N GLY A 169 -4.94 6.01 -3.30
CA GLY A 169 -4.90 7.47 -3.19
C GLY A 169 -3.57 8.10 -3.63
N PHE A 170 -2.53 7.30 -3.85
CA PHE A 170 -1.21 7.75 -4.25
C PHE A 170 -0.81 7.16 -5.61
N PHE A 171 -0.21 7.98 -6.47
CA PHE A 171 0.27 7.54 -7.77
C PHE A 171 1.77 7.27 -7.68
N GLY A 172 2.13 6.07 -7.23
CA GLY A 172 3.51 5.68 -7.00
C GLY A 172 3.65 4.33 -6.30
N PRO A 173 4.89 3.90 -6.01
CA PRO A 173 5.19 2.68 -5.25
C PRO A 173 4.67 2.78 -3.81
N TYR A 174 4.58 1.64 -3.13
CA TYR A 174 4.10 1.59 -1.75
C TYR A 174 5.16 2.12 -0.78
N CYS A 175 6.26 1.40 -0.55
CA CYS A 175 7.28 1.78 0.43
C CYS A 175 8.68 1.52 -0.12
N ALA A 176 9.67 2.18 0.50
CA ALA A 176 11.07 2.06 0.09
C ALA A 176 12.03 2.24 1.28
N GLY A 177 13.10 1.45 1.28
CA GLY A 177 14.32 1.73 2.01
C GLY A 177 15.32 2.46 1.14
N TRP A 178 16.20 3.21 1.80
CA TRP A 178 17.19 4.04 1.14
C TRP A 178 18.58 3.82 1.72
N ASP A 179 19.59 4.04 0.88
CA ASP A 179 20.97 3.75 1.22
C ASP A 179 21.67 4.97 1.83
N LEU A 180 21.94 4.92 3.14
CA LEU A 180 22.73 5.94 3.83
C LEU A 180 24.15 6.07 3.27
N ARG A 181 24.74 4.97 2.79
CA ARG A 181 26.07 5.00 2.17
C ARG A 181 26.07 5.86 0.92
N GLN A 182 25.03 5.76 0.10
CA GLN A 182 24.87 6.60 -1.08
C GLN A 182 24.74 8.08 -0.71
N LEU A 183 23.95 8.39 0.32
CA LEU A 183 23.84 9.76 0.84
C LEU A 183 25.18 10.29 1.39
N LEU A 184 25.97 9.43 2.06
CA LEU A 184 27.32 9.77 2.53
C LEU A 184 28.32 9.99 1.40
N MET A 185 28.14 9.34 0.26
CA MET A 185 29.03 9.43 -0.91
C MET A 185 28.67 10.59 -1.83
N ASP A 186 27.38 10.79 -2.11
CA ASP A 186 26.88 11.73 -3.11
C ASP A 186 26.42 13.06 -2.50
N GLY A 187 25.93 13.02 -1.26
CA GLY A 187 25.12 14.07 -0.66
C GLY A 187 23.67 14.02 -1.15
N PHE A 188 22.88 15.01 -0.75
CA PHE A 188 21.48 15.14 -1.15
C PHE A 188 21.36 15.88 -2.49
N GLY A 189 20.68 15.31 -3.49
CA GLY A 189 20.45 16.01 -4.77
C GLY A 189 20.18 15.07 -5.93
N GLY A 190 20.66 15.47 -7.12
CA GLY A 190 20.61 14.67 -8.33
C GLY A 190 19.46 14.99 -9.28
N VAL A 191 18.75 16.10 -9.03
CA VAL A 191 17.59 16.52 -9.83
C VAL A 191 17.88 17.87 -10.49
N PRO A 192 17.91 17.94 -11.84
CA PRO A 192 18.21 19.17 -12.56
C PRO A 192 17.35 20.36 -12.14
N GLY A 193 18.00 21.50 -11.88
CA GLY A 193 17.32 22.74 -11.49
C GLY A 193 16.77 22.77 -10.06
N LYS A 194 17.11 21.79 -9.23
CA LYS A 194 16.82 21.77 -7.78
C LYS A 194 18.10 22.02 -6.97
N VAL A 195 17.91 22.38 -5.71
CA VAL A 195 19.04 22.61 -4.78
C VAL A 195 19.66 21.26 -4.42
N GLU A 196 20.98 21.21 -4.42
CA GLU A 196 21.77 20.05 -4.07
C GLU A 196 22.77 20.39 -2.96
N SER A 197 23.12 19.39 -2.15
CA SER A 197 24.08 19.47 -1.07
C SER A 197 25.24 18.52 -1.33
N ARG A 198 26.46 18.97 -1.09
CA ARG A 198 27.64 18.08 -1.08
C ARG A 198 27.56 17.07 0.07
N PRO A 199 28.28 15.95 -0.02
CA PRO A 199 28.40 14.99 1.07
C PRO A 199 28.71 15.64 2.42
N ALA A 200 28.01 15.20 3.46
CA ALA A 200 28.13 15.75 4.81
C ALA A 200 29.52 15.47 5.40
N LYS A 201 30.07 16.46 6.11
CA LYS A 201 31.34 16.36 6.85
C LYS A 201 31.17 16.29 8.37
N HIS A 202 29.99 16.63 8.87
CA HIS A 202 29.67 16.73 10.29
C HIS A 202 28.32 16.07 10.58
N LEU A 203 28.14 15.54 11.79
CA LEU A 203 26.95 14.79 12.18
C LEU A 203 25.66 15.57 11.92
N ARG A 204 25.60 16.83 12.36
CA ARG A 204 24.43 17.70 12.18
C ARG A 204 24.02 17.85 10.71
N ALA A 205 25.01 18.02 9.83
CA ALA A 205 24.76 18.16 8.39
C ALA A 205 24.26 16.84 7.79
N PHE A 206 24.79 15.70 8.24
CA PHE A 206 24.34 14.38 7.79
C PHE A 206 22.88 14.12 8.20
N LEU A 207 22.55 14.32 9.48
CA LEU A 207 21.19 14.18 9.98
C LEU A 207 20.20 15.11 9.25
N GLY A 208 20.61 16.35 8.97
CA GLY A 208 19.80 17.28 8.16
C GLY A 208 19.59 16.79 6.71
N GLN A 209 20.58 16.16 6.10
CA GLN A 209 20.43 15.54 4.78
C GLN A 209 19.50 14.32 4.83
N VAL A 210 19.54 13.50 5.88
CA VAL A 210 18.58 12.38 6.06
C VAL A 210 17.15 12.90 6.17
N VAL A 211 16.93 13.99 6.93
CA VAL A 211 15.62 14.65 7.01
C VAL A 211 15.16 15.10 5.62
N ASN A 212 15.99 15.86 4.90
CA ASN A 212 15.66 16.36 3.56
C ASN A 212 15.37 15.22 2.58
N SER A 213 16.18 14.17 2.59
CA SER A 213 15.96 12.97 1.79
C SER A 213 14.62 12.33 2.11
N THR A 214 14.33 12.10 3.39
CA THR A 214 13.09 11.45 3.84
C THR A 214 11.85 12.21 3.42
N PHE A 215 11.82 13.54 3.60
CA PHE A 215 10.69 14.37 3.16
C PHE A 215 10.52 14.37 1.64
N THR A 216 11.63 14.33 0.91
CA THR A 216 11.61 14.37 -0.56
C THR A 216 11.13 13.04 -1.14
N THR A 217 11.69 11.92 -0.69
CA THR A 217 11.33 10.58 -1.20
C THR A 217 9.94 10.13 -0.74
N GLN A 218 9.46 10.60 0.41
CA GLN A 218 8.06 10.42 0.79
C GLN A 218 7.08 11.17 -0.15
N GLY A 219 7.56 12.18 -0.87
CA GLY A 219 6.79 12.82 -1.94
C GLY A 219 6.57 11.93 -3.17
N GLU A 220 7.34 10.85 -3.29
CA GLU A 220 7.38 9.95 -4.46
C GLU A 220 6.96 8.52 -4.13
N THR A 221 6.72 8.20 -2.86
CA THR A 221 6.31 6.87 -2.38
C THR A 221 5.20 7.00 -1.33
N ALA A 222 4.23 6.08 -1.29
CA ALA A 222 3.01 6.26 -0.50
C ALA A 222 3.20 6.10 1.02
N GLY A 223 3.99 5.10 1.41
CA GLY A 223 4.17 4.59 2.75
C GLY A 223 5.53 4.92 3.36
N ALA A 224 6.07 3.98 4.13
CA ALA A 224 7.23 4.24 4.97
C ALA A 224 8.55 4.38 4.20
N GLN A 225 9.42 5.22 4.77
CA GLN A 225 10.81 5.42 4.36
C GLN A 225 11.72 4.78 5.41
N ALA A 226 12.52 3.81 5.01
CA ALA A 226 13.41 3.10 5.94
C ALA A 226 14.89 3.47 5.72
N TRP A 227 15.63 3.62 6.82
CA TRP A 227 17.07 3.80 6.83
C TRP A 227 17.71 2.80 7.80
N SER A 228 18.65 2.00 7.31
CA SER A 228 19.25 0.91 8.08
C SER A 228 20.69 1.21 8.49
N SER A 229 21.16 0.54 9.56
CA SER A 229 22.48 0.76 10.16
C SER A 229 22.72 2.22 10.56
N PHE A 230 21.67 2.87 11.07
CA PHE A 230 21.66 4.32 11.27
C PHE A 230 22.71 4.78 12.28
N ASP A 231 22.83 4.05 13.39
CA ASP A 231 23.82 4.28 14.44
C ASP A 231 25.25 4.01 13.95
N THR A 232 25.46 2.91 13.23
CA THR A 232 26.76 2.57 12.63
C THR A 232 27.25 3.67 11.68
N TYR A 233 26.39 4.20 10.80
CA TYR A 233 26.77 5.27 9.87
C TYR A 233 26.94 6.65 10.53
N CYS A 234 26.28 6.90 11.67
CA CYS A 234 26.42 8.15 12.41
C CYS A 234 27.68 8.21 13.30
N ALA A 235 28.10 7.06 13.85
CA ALA A 235 29.17 6.98 14.84
C ALA A 235 30.51 7.63 14.42
N PRO A 236 31.00 7.51 13.17
CA PRO A 236 32.29 8.10 12.83
C PRO A 236 32.32 9.63 12.92
N PHE A 237 31.21 10.33 12.63
CA PHE A 237 31.18 11.79 12.77
C PHE A 237 31.46 12.24 14.21
N ILE A 238 30.95 11.50 15.19
CA ILE A 238 31.16 11.78 16.63
C ILE A 238 32.64 11.73 16.96
N HIS A 239 33.35 10.71 16.45
CA HIS A 239 34.77 10.53 16.69
C HIS A 239 35.60 11.64 16.05
N TYR A 240 35.43 11.87 14.75
CA TYR A 240 36.26 12.81 14.00
C TYR A 240 36.03 14.28 14.41
N ASP A 241 34.81 14.63 14.86
CA ASP A 241 34.52 15.95 15.42
C ASP A 241 34.81 16.03 16.94
N SER A 242 35.29 14.95 17.57
CA SER A 242 35.55 14.87 19.02
C SER A 242 34.37 15.34 19.88
N MET A 243 33.16 14.88 19.51
CA MET A 243 31.92 15.39 20.11
C MET A 243 31.73 14.90 21.54
N THR A 244 31.26 15.82 22.40
CA THR A 244 30.77 15.49 23.73
C THR A 244 29.36 14.90 23.66
N TYR A 245 28.96 14.13 24.69
CA TYR A 245 27.58 13.63 24.82
C TYR A 245 26.52 14.72 24.62
N GLY A 246 26.70 15.90 25.23
CA GLY A 246 25.75 17.01 25.11
C GLY A 246 25.59 17.53 23.67
N GLN A 247 26.68 17.56 22.90
CA GLN A 247 26.63 17.93 21.48
C GLN A 247 25.94 16.85 20.64
N VAL A 248 26.21 15.57 20.91
CA VAL A 248 25.54 14.44 20.23
C VAL A 248 24.03 14.47 20.50
N LYS A 249 23.63 14.60 21.78
CA LYS A 249 22.23 14.71 22.19
C LYS A 249 21.54 15.89 21.53
N GLN A 250 22.20 17.04 21.43
CA GLN A 250 21.62 18.21 20.76
C GLN A 250 21.37 17.97 19.26
N CYS A 251 22.30 17.33 18.56
CA CYS A 251 22.12 16.94 17.16
C CYS A 251 20.96 15.96 16.97
N ILE A 252 20.83 14.98 17.86
CA ILE A 252 19.74 14.00 17.81
C ILE A 252 18.40 14.65 18.14
N GLN A 253 18.34 15.53 19.15
CA GLN A 253 17.14 16.29 19.48
C GLN A 253 16.66 17.11 18.28
N GLU A 254 17.58 17.83 17.61
CA GLU A 254 17.25 18.57 16.39
C GLU A 254 16.72 17.64 15.29
N PHE A 255 17.35 16.47 15.08
CA PHE A 255 16.89 15.49 14.11
C PHE A 255 15.48 14.96 14.41
N VAL A 256 15.24 14.46 15.63
CA VAL A 256 13.95 13.92 16.07
C VAL A 256 12.86 14.97 15.96
N PHE A 257 13.14 16.22 16.33
CA PHE A 257 12.13 17.27 16.26
C PHE A 257 11.79 17.59 14.80
N ASN A 258 12.79 17.72 13.92
CA ASN A 258 12.57 18.06 12.52
C ASN A 258 11.84 16.96 11.75
N ILE A 259 12.14 15.68 12.00
CA ILE A 259 11.45 14.57 11.33
C ILE A 259 10.01 14.37 11.81
N ASN A 260 9.66 14.91 12.99
CA ASN A 260 8.28 14.92 13.50
C ASN A 260 7.52 16.21 13.17
N VAL A 261 8.05 17.09 12.31
CA VAL A 261 7.29 18.26 11.85
C VAL A 261 6.27 17.83 10.79
N PRO A 262 4.96 18.12 10.98
CA PRO A 262 3.92 17.71 10.03
C PRO A 262 3.84 18.65 8.82
N THR A 263 4.79 18.53 7.88
CA THR A 263 4.84 19.36 6.66
C THR A 263 4.42 18.63 5.38
N ARG A 264 4.00 17.36 5.47
CA ARG A 264 3.48 16.59 4.31
C ARG A 264 2.21 17.24 3.72
N THR A 265 1.93 16.96 2.45
CA THR A 265 0.55 16.99 1.91
C THR A 265 -0.36 16.20 2.86
N GLY A 266 -1.43 16.80 3.36
CA GLY A 266 -2.27 16.20 4.40
C GLY A 266 -1.90 16.56 5.85
N PHE A 267 -0.83 17.33 6.09
CA PHE A 267 -0.36 17.77 7.41
C PHE A 267 0.04 16.60 8.34
N GLN A 268 0.84 15.68 7.80
CA GLN A 268 1.37 14.51 8.49
C GLN A 268 2.89 14.56 8.57
N CYS A 269 3.47 13.82 9.53
CA CYS A 269 4.90 13.56 9.60
C CYS A 269 5.31 12.48 8.57
N PRO A 270 6.58 12.45 8.15
CA PRO A 270 7.11 11.33 7.40
C PRO A 270 7.03 10.01 8.15
N PHE A 271 6.33 9.05 7.55
CA PHE A 271 6.37 7.68 8.05
C PHE A 271 7.80 7.17 7.84
N SER A 272 8.57 7.12 8.93
CA SER A 272 10.00 6.80 8.88
C SER A 272 10.35 5.70 9.85
N ASN A 273 11.26 4.81 9.44
CA ASN A 273 11.80 3.73 10.25
C ASN A 273 13.32 3.82 10.28
N LEU A 274 13.91 3.68 11.46
CA LEU A 274 15.35 3.58 11.65
C LEU A 274 15.70 2.21 12.21
N THR A 275 16.61 1.50 11.56
CA THR A 275 17.20 0.27 12.11
C THR A 275 18.50 0.62 12.83
N PHE A 276 18.59 0.16 14.07
CA PHE A 276 19.76 0.29 14.94
C PHE A 276 20.45 -1.06 15.05
N ASP A 277 21.75 -1.09 14.75
CA ASP A 277 22.52 -2.32 14.81
C ASP A 277 22.90 -2.66 16.27
N ILE A 278 23.03 -1.65 17.15
CA ILE A 278 23.53 -1.72 18.54
C ILE A 278 25.00 -2.13 18.62
N LYS A 279 25.40 -3.11 17.82
CA LYS A 279 26.76 -3.61 17.65
C LYS A 279 27.13 -3.51 16.18
N VAL A 280 28.37 -3.11 15.88
CA VAL A 280 28.83 -2.98 14.49
C VAL A 280 28.58 -4.29 13.72
N PRO A 281 27.78 -4.29 12.64
CA PRO A 281 27.44 -5.50 11.91
C PRO A 281 28.66 -6.02 11.13
N ASN A 282 28.73 -7.34 10.92
CA ASN A 282 29.91 -7.96 10.31
C ASN A 282 30.17 -7.46 8.88
N THR A 283 29.11 -7.12 8.14
CA THR A 283 29.19 -6.57 6.78
C THR A 283 29.79 -5.17 6.71
N LEU A 284 29.77 -4.39 7.80
CA LEU A 284 30.35 -3.05 7.83
C LEU A 284 31.66 -2.99 8.61
N LYS A 285 31.93 -3.98 9.47
CA LYS A 285 33.05 -3.97 10.41
C LYS A 285 34.40 -3.65 9.76
N GLU A 286 34.70 -4.25 8.61
CA GLU A 286 35.97 -4.07 7.88
C GLU A 286 35.87 -3.02 6.76
N GLU A 287 34.70 -2.44 6.54
CA GLU A 287 34.51 -1.42 5.51
C GLU A 287 35.09 -0.07 5.97
N PRO A 288 35.73 0.70 5.07
CA PRO A 288 36.24 2.01 5.39
C PRO A 288 35.10 2.98 5.70
N VAL A 289 35.29 3.79 6.74
CA VAL A 289 34.39 4.90 7.07
C VAL A 289 34.29 5.88 5.93
N ILE A 290 33.10 6.44 5.70
CA ILE A 290 32.89 7.47 4.68
C ILE A 290 32.60 8.81 5.36
N LEU A 291 33.40 9.84 5.06
CA LEU A 291 33.19 11.21 5.52
C LEU A 291 33.42 12.20 4.37
N GLY A 292 32.50 13.15 4.19
CA GLY A 292 32.61 14.15 3.13
C GLY A 292 32.74 13.57 1.73
N GLY A 293 32.13 12.40 1.48
CA GLY A 293 32.15 11.70 0.20
C GLY A 293 33.42 10.91 -0.08
N LYS A 294 34.25 10.66 0.95
CA LYS A 294 35.54 9.97 0.79
C LYS A 294 35.68 8.83 1.80
N PRO A 295 36.25 7.68 1.38
CA PRO A 295 36.69 6.67 2.34
C PRO A 295 37.84 7.21 3.19
N MET A 296 37.86 6.81 4.46
CA MET A 296 38.87 7.15 5.46
C MET A 296 39.75 5.93 5.77
N ASP A 297 40.86 6.14 6.47
CA ASP A 297 41.82 5.08 6.81
C ASP A 297 41.32 4.10 7.90
N ARG A 298 40.23 4.44 8.59
CA ARG A 298 39.64 3.67 9.69
C ARG A 298 38.39 2.93 9.23
N THR A 299 38.07 1.81 9.87
CA THR A 299 36.89 0.99 9.53
C THR A 299 35.78 1.13 10.56
N TYR A 300 34.51 0.86 10.18
CA TYR A 300 33.38 1.02 11.11
C TYR A 300 33.51 0.18 12.39
N GLY A 301 34.22 -0.96 12.33
CA GLY A 301 34.49 -1.82 13.49
C GLY A 301 35.19 -1.13 14.67
N GLU A 302 35.82 0.02 14.42
CA GLU A 302 36.57 0.77 15.44
C GLU A 302 35.71 1.76 16.25
N PHE A 303 34.42 1.93 15.94
CA PHE A 303 33.57 3.03 16.44
C PHE A 303 32.42 2.58 17.37
N GLN A 304 32.54 1.41 18.01
CA GLN A 304 31.51 0.90 18.94
C GLN A 304 31.19 1.88 20.07
N LYS A 305 32.21 2.54 20.62
CA LYS A 305 32.03 3.51 21.71
C LYS A 305 31.18 4.70 21.28
N GLU A 306 31.38 5.19 20.05
CA GLU A 306 30.61 6.28 19.47
C GLU A 306 29.19 5.85 19.09
N MET A 307 28.98 4.59 18.68
CA MET A 307 27.64 4.02 18.52
C MET A 307 26.90 3.99 19.86
N ASP A 308 27.53 3.51 20.93
CA ASP A 308 26.92 3.45 22.26
C ASP A 308 26.52 4.86 22.75
N LEU A 309 27.39 5.85 22.49
CA LEU A 309 27.12 7.25 22.81
C LEU A 309 25.92 7.80 22.03
N PHE A 310 25.83 7.50 20.74
CA PHE A 310 24.72 7.89 19.88
C PHE A 310 23.41 7.25 20.36
N ASN A 311 23.42 5.94 20.59
CA ASN A 311 22.26 5.16 20.99
C ASN A 311 21.71 5.61 22.35
N THR A 312 22.58 5.85 23.32
CA THR A 312 22.20 6.39 24.63
C THR A 312 21.53 7.76 24.47
N ALA A 313 22.16 8.68 23.72
CA ALA A 313 21.61 10.01 23.50
C ALA A 313 20.27 10.00 22.73
N PHE A 314 20.09 9.06 21.80
CA PHE A 314 18.81 8.85 21.12
C PHE A 314 17.73 8.40 22.10
N CYS A 315 18.03 7.42 22.96
CA CYS A 315 17.10 6.94 23.97
C CYS A 315 16.66 8.06 24.91
N ASP A 316 17.60 8.89 25.36
CA ASP A 316 17.29 10.01 26.25
C ASP A 316 16.34 11.03 25.62
N VAL A 317 16.56 11.39 24.35
CA VAL A 317 15.65 12.30 23.61
C VAL A 317 14.25 11.70 23.47
N MET A 318 14.15 10.40 23.16
CA MET A 318 12.87 9.72 23.03
C MET A 318 12.14 9.61 24.38
N LEU A 319 12.87 9.37 25.48
CA LEU A 319 12.31 9.31 26.84
C LEU A 319 11.77 10.67 27.33
N GLU A 320 12.48 11.75 27.02
CA GLU A 320 12.08 13.14 27.32
C GLU A 320 10.74 13.47 26.64
N GLY A 321 10.54 13.01 25.40
CA GLY A 321 9.35 13.27 24.62
C GLY A 321 9.25 14.72 24.11
N ASP A 322 8.08 15.08 23.59
CA ASP A 322 7.82 16.43 23.09
C ASP A 322 7.73 17.48 24.22
N ALA A 323 7.42 18.73 23.88
CA ALA A 323 7.28 19.81 24.87
C ALA A 323 6.22 19.55 25.97
N LYS A 324 5.36 18.53 25.81
CA LYS A 324 4.36 18.07 26.78
C LYS A 324 4.69 16.69 27.36
N GLY A 325 5.89 16.16 27.09
CA GLY A 325 6.32 14.82 27.49
C GLY A 325 5.62 13.68 26.76
N ARG A 326 5.02 13.94 25.59
CA ARG A 326 4.38 12.90 24.77
C ARG A 326 5.44 12.19 23.92
N VAL A 327 5.21 10.90 23.64
CA VAL A 327 6.09 10.11 22.77
C VAL A 327 6.15 10.70 21.36
N PHE A 328 7.33 10.64 20.73
CA PHE A 328 7.47 10.87 19.30
C PHE A 328 7.03 9.62 18.53
N THR A 329 6.09 9.77 17.62
CA THR A 329 5.62 8.67 16.77
C THR A 329 6.69 8.22 15.79
N PHE A 330 7.52 9.15 15.30
CA PHE A 330 8.57 8.88 14.32
C PHE A 330 9.94 9.36 14.81
N PRO A 331 11.04 8.90 14.18
CA PRO A 331 11.05 7.67 13.40
C PRO A 331 10.79 6.47 14.31
N ILE A 332 10.16 5.43 13.78
CA ILE A 332 9.97 4.18 14.50
C ILE A 332 11.34 3.50 14.62
N PRO A 333 11.85 3.27 15.84
CA PRO A 333 13.11 2.57 16.01
C PRO A 333 12.87 1.05 15.93
N THR A 334 13.76 0.35 15.22
CA THR A 334 13.82 -1.12 15.15
C THR A 334 15.19 -1.61 15.60
N ILE A 335 15.22 -2.58 16.51
CA ILE A 335 16.44 -3.20 17.02
C ILE A 335 16.53 -4.65 16.57
N ASN A 336 17.70 -5.05 16.08
CA ASN A 336 17.98 -6.43 15.71
C ASN A 336 18.45 -7.23 16.94
N ILE A 337 17.75 -8.30 17.28
CA ILE A 337 18.15 -9.25 18.34
C ILE A 337 18.86 -10.44 17.68
N THR A 338 20.14 -10.58 17.97
CA THR A 338 20.99 -11.69 17.52
C THR A 338 21.30 -12.68 18.64
N ARG A 339 21.95 -13.81 18.32
CA ARG A 339 22.39 -14.80 19.31
C ARG A 339 23.42 -14.25 20.30
N ASP A 340 24.19 -13.26 19.90
CA ASP A 340 25.21 -12.59 20.70
C ASP A 340 24.75 -11.22 21.23
N PHE A 341 23.44 -10.97 21.22
CA PHE A 341 22.85 -9.73 21.75
C PHE A 341 23.12 -9.60 23.24
N ASP A 342 23.74 -8.49 23.65
CA ASP A 342 24.13 -8.26 25.04
C ASP A 342 22.98 -7.65 25.84
N TRP A 343 22.18 -8.52 26.45
CA TRP A 343 21.05 -8.14 27.31
C TRP A 343 21.43 -7.32 28.54
N ASN A 344 22.70 -7.30 28.94
CA ASN A 344 23.16 -6.56 30.11
C ASN A 344 23.87 -5.24 29.73
N SER A 345 23.85 -4.87 28.45
CA SER A 345 24.45 -3.63 27.98
C SER A 345 23.64 -2.42 28.46
N PRO A 346 24.29 -1.35 28.95
CA PRO A 346 23.61 -0.10 29.30
C PRO A 346 22.79 0.51 28.16
N VAL A 347 23.19 0.28 26.90
CA VAL A 347 22.46 0.73 25.72
C VAL A 347 21.16 -0.03 25.56
N VAL A 348 21.19 -1.35 25.77
CA VAL A 348 19.99 -2.19 25.71
C VAL A 348 19.03 -1.81 26.84
N ASP A 349 19.54 -1.60 28.04
CA ASP A 349 18.73 -1.10 29.17
C ASP A 349 18.04 0.24 28.83
N ALA A 350 18.75 1.16 28.17
CA ALA A 350 18.17 2.45 27.75
C ALA A 350 17.01 2.27 26.76
N PHE A 351 17.13 1.37 25.79
CA PHE A 351 16.03 1.05 24.88
C PHE A 351 14.86 0.34 25.58
N MET A 352 15.14 -0.57 26.52
CA MET A 352 14.11 -1.23 27.31
C MET A 352 13.32 -0.25 28.18
N GLN A 353 13.95 0.81 28.71
CA GLN A 353 13.24 1.87 29.43
C GLN A 353 12.20 2.58 28.54
N ILE A 354 12.52 2.82 27.26
CA ILE A 354 11.56 3.36 26.29
C ILE A 354 10.43 2.36 26.04
N THR A 355 10.75 1.06 25.94
CA THR A 355 9.77 0.00 25.74
C THR A 355 8.78 -0.07 26.90
N CYS A 356 9.27 -0.05 28.13
CA CYS A 356 8.40 -0.03 29.31
C CYS A 356 7.51 1.23 29.37
N LYS A 357 8.01 2.39 28.91
CA LYS A 357 7.26 3.64 28.98
C LYS A 357 6.25 3.82 27.84
N TYR A 358 6.58 3.37 26.63
CA TYR A 358 5.85 3.73 25.42
C TYR A 358 5.55 2.56 24.46
N GLY A 359 6.05 1.35 24.72
CA GLY A 359 5.85 0.19 23.84
C GLY A 359 6.67 0.20 22.54
N ILE A 360 7.72 1.03 22.45
CA ILE A 360 8.69 1.08 21.35
C ILE A 360 10.12 0.93 21.90
N PRO A 361 11.13 0.50 21.13
CA PRO A 361 11.16 0.14 19.71
C PRO A 361 10.45 -1.17 19.36
N TYR A 362 10.40 -1.47 18.05
CA TYR A 362 10.19 -2.84 17.58
C TYR A 362 11.47 -3.67 17.71
N PHE A 363 11.31 -4.95 18.00
CA PHE A 363 12.40 -5.91 18.09
C PHE A 363 12.31 -6.93 16.96
N ALA A 364 13.30 -6.93 16.07
CA ALA A 364 13.44 -7.92 15.01
C ALA A 364 14.26 -9.12 15.54
N ASN A 365 13.60 -10.28 15.70
CA ASN A 365 14.23 -11.47 16.28
C ASN A 365 14.94 -12.34 15.21
N TYR A 366 16.26 -12.51 15.34
CA TYR A 366 17.09 -13.34 14.49
C TYR A 366 17.66 -14.58 15.20
N VAL A 367 17.33 -14.81 16.48
CA VAL A 367 17.94 -15.90 17.30
C VAL A 367 17.62 -17.29 16.72
N ASN A 368 16.35 -17.51 16.39
CA ASN A 368 15.80 -18.75 15.84
C ASN A 368 15.51 -18.65 14.33
N SER A 369 16.08 -17.66 13.65
CA SER A 369 15.89 -17.46 12.21
C SER A 369 17.04 -18.09 11.43
N ASP A 370 16.75 -18.64 10.26
CA ASP A 370 17.78 -19.01 9.27
C ASP A 370 18.42 -17.78 8.60
N LEU A 371 17.88 -16.58 8.84
CA LEU A 371 18.38 -15.31 8.35
C LEU A 371 19.25 -14.62 9.42
N SER A 372 20.35 -14.00 9.00
CA SER A 372 21.08 -13.03 9.82
C SER A 372 20.51 -11.60 9.64
N PRO A 373 20.79 -10.64 10.55
CA PRO A 373 20.48 -9.22 10.31
C PRO A 373 21.02 -8.69 8.99
N GLU A 374 22.13 -9.26 8.52
CA GLU A 374 22.76 -8.92 7.25
C GLU A 374 22.02 -9.52 6.03
N ASP A 375 21.15 -10.52 6.25
CA ASP A 375 20.34 -11.20 5.25
C ASP A 375 18.89 -10.70 5.19
N ALA A 376 18.48 -9.82 6.11
CA ALA A 376 17.15 -9.23 6.05
C ALA A 376 17.10 -7.79 6.57
N VAL A 377 16.49 -6.93 5.77
CA VAL A 377 16.29 -5.53 6.12
C VAL A 377 14.84 -5.33 6.52
N SER A 378 14.63 -4.78 7.71
CA SER A 378 13.31 -4.29 8.14
C SER A 378 12.99 -3.00 7.41
N MET A 379 12.15 -3.13 6.39
CA MET A 379 11.58 -2.04 5.64
C MET A 379 10.18 -1.74 6.17
N CYS A 380 9.81 -0.46 6.29
CA CYS A 380 8.45 -0.10 6.74
C CYS A 380 8.09 -0.70 8.12
N CYS A 381 6.79 -0.71 8.45
CA CYS A 381 6.27 -1.18 9.75
C CYS A 381 6.55 -2.66 10.02
N ARG A 382 6.63 -3.49 8.96
CA ARG A 382 6.59 -4.96 9.07
C ARG A 382 7.38 -5.68 7.98
N LEU A 383 7.75 -5.03 6.87
CA LEU A 383 8.29 -5.70 5.70
C LEU A 383 9.72 -6.20 6.01
N ARG A 384 9.89 -7.52 6.08
CA ARG A 384 11.17 -8.20 6.25
C ARG A 384 11.47 -8.93 4.95
N LEU A 385 12.50 -8.46 4.24
CA LEU A 385 12.86 -9.00 2.94
C LEU A 385 14.06 -9.92 3.09
N ASP A 386 13.94 -11.17 2.65
CA ASP A 386 15.09 -12.08 2.51
C ASP A 386 15.94 -11.64 1.30
N VAL A 387 17.05 -10.95 1.58
CA VAL A 387 17.96 -10.48 0.53
C VAL A 387 18.85 -11.59 -0.02
N SER A 388 18.81 -12.81 0.55
CA SER A 388 19.49 -13.98 -0.02
C SER A 388 18.91 -14.37 -1.38
N GLU A 389 17.62 -14.10 -1.63
CA GLU A 389 17.03 -14.26 -2.98
C GLU A 389 17.60 -13.26 -3.99
N LEU A 390 17.86 -12.01 -3.55
CA LEU A 390 18.55 -11.00 -4.36
C LEU A 390 20.01 -11.43 -4.65
N ARG A 391 20.69 -12.04 -3.66
CA ARG A 391 22.05 -12.58 -3.82
C ARG A 391 22.10 -13.78 -4.77
N LYS A 392 21.13 -14.70 -4.69
CA LYS A 392 21.03 -15.91 -5.55
C LYS A 392 20.90 -15.58 -7.03
N ARG A 393 20.36 -14.41 -7.40
CA ARG A 393 20.23 -13.95 -8.79
C ARG A 393 21.34 -12.99 -9.27
N GLY A 394 22.44 -12.87 -8.52
CA GLY A 394 23.62 -12.11 -8.96
C GLY A 394 23.84 -10.78 -8.25
N GLY A 395 23.12 -10.50 -7.16
CA GLY A 395 23.46 -9.42 -6.24
C GLY A 395 24.79 -9.73 -5.55
N GLY A 396 25.89 -9.18 -6.07
CA GLY A 396 27.16 -9.18 -5.34
C GLY A 396 27.00 -8.55 -3.95
N LEU A 397 27.98 -8.79 -3.08
CA LEU A 397 28.07 -8.32 -1.68
C LEU A 397 27.83 -6.80 -1.48
N PHE A 398 27.74 -6.01 -2.56
CA PHE A 398 27.89 -4.56 -2.60
C PHE A 398 26.71 -3.76 -3.18
N GLY A 399 25.47 -4.28 -3.30
CA GLY A 399 24.47 -3.47 -4.06
C GLY A 399 22.98 -3.76 -3.98
N SER A 400 22.45 -4.38 -2.91
CA SER A 400 21.00 -4.59 -2.75
C SER A 400 20.42 -4.19 -1.39
N ASN A 401 21.25 -3.94 -0.38
CA ASN A 401 20.80 -4.04 1.02
C ASN A 401 20.18 -2.78 1.64
N PRO A 402 19.98 -1.66 0.92
CA PRO A 402 18.88 -0.76 1.35
C PRO A 402 17.91 -0.36 0.25
N LEU A 403 18.23 -0.56 -1.04
CA LEU A 403 17.46 -0.03 -2.18
C LEU A 403 16.34 -0.99 -2.61
N THR A 404 15.44 -1.30 -1.70
CA THR A 404 14.31 -2.23 -1.89
C THR A 404 13.10 -1.77 -1.08
N GLY A 405 11.96 -2.45 -1.25
CA GLY A 405 10.68 -2.09 -0.68
C GLY A 405 9.57 -2.85 -1.39
N SER A 406 8.39 -2.24 -1.50
CA SER A 406 7.26 -2.85 -2.22
C SER A 406 6.67 -1.89 -3.24
N ILE A 407 6.38 -2.40 -4.42
CA ILE A 407 5.72 -1.65 -5.49
C ILE A 407 4.24 -1.40 -5.17
N GLY A 408 3.65 -2.27 -4.36
CA GLY A 408 2.23 -2.28 -4.04
C GLY A 408 1.85 -3.48 -3.18
N VAL A 409 0.77 -3.32 -2.40
CA VAL A 409 0.20 -4.38 -1.57
C VAL A 409 -1.21 -4.70 -2.06
N PHE A 410 -1.48 -6.00 -2.23
CA PHE A 410 -2.80 -6.54 -2.56
C PHE A 410 -3.20 -7.54 -1.49
N THR A 411 -4.23 -7.24 -0.70
CA THR A 411 -4.70 -8.10 0.40
C THR A 411 -5.92 -8.90 -0.01
N ILE A 412 -5.86 -10.22 0.19
CA ILE A 412 -6.94 -11.16 -0.10
C ILE A 412 -7.90 -11.24 1.10
N ASN A 413 -9.20 -11.15 0.84
CA ASN A 413 -10.25 -11.35 1.84
C ASN A 413 -10.50 -12.86 2.05
N LEU A 414 -9.80 -13.47 3.01
CA LEU A 414 -9.97 -14.91 3.29
C LEU A 414 -11.35 -15.27 3.85
N PRO A 415 -11.97 -14.48 4.75
CA PRO A 415 -13.33 -14.74 5.25
C PRO A 415 -14.35 -14.96 4.13
N ARG A 416 -14.31 -14.10 3.11
CA ARG A 416 -15.15 -14.21 1.92
C ARG A 416 -14.94 -15.53 1.17
N ILE A 417 -13.70 -16.00 1.07
CA ILE A 417 -13.38 -17.28 0.44
C ILE A 417 -13.91 -18.42 1.29
N GLY A 418 -13.64 -18.41 2.60
CA GLY A 418 -14.09 -19.45 3.53
C GLY A 418 -15.61 -19.63 3.53
N TYR A 419 -16.34 -18.52 3.55
CA TYR A 419 -17.80 -18.52 3.49
C TYR A 419 -18.38 -19.09 2.18
N LEU A 420 -17.72 -18.87 1.06
CA LEU A 420 -18.20 -19.30 -0.26
C LEU A 420 -17.76 -20.71 -0.64
N SER A 421 -16.95 -21.37 0.19
CA SER A 421 -16.35 -22.67 -0.12
C SER A 421 -17.01 -23.79 0.64
N SER A 422 -17.35 -24.88 -0.07
CA SER A 422 -17.91 -26.10 0.53
C SER A 422 -16.87 -27.21 0.68
N SER A 423 -15.69 -27.06 0.08
CA SER A 423 -14.58 -28.01 0.16
C SER A 423 -13.23 -27.29 0.12
N LEU A 424 -12.19 -27.95 0.62
CA LEU A 424 -10.84 -27.38 0.63
C LEU A 424 -10.30 -27.14 -0.79
N SER A 425 -10.66 -28.02 -1.74
CA SER A 425 -10.31 -27.82 -3.15
C SER A 425 -10.97 -26.57 -3.73
N GLU A 426 -12.23 -26.30 -3.38
CA GLU A 426 -12.91 -25.07 -3.79
C GLU A 426 -12.29 -23.83 -3.13
N PHE A 427 -11.93 -23.91 -1.84
CA PHE A 427 -11.21 -22.84 -1.14
C PHE A 427 -9.91 -22.51 -1.86
N LYS A 428 -9.06 -23.51 -2.10
CA LYS A 428 -7.78 -23.35 -2.82
C LYS A 428 -7.99 -22.77 -4.21
N HIS A 429 -8.99 -23.24 -4.96
CA HIS A 429 -9.28 -22.68 -6.29
C HIS A 429 -9.66 -21.19 -6.25
N ARG A 430 -10.53 -20.79 -5.30
CA ARG A 430 -10.91 -19.38 -5.10
C ARG A 430 -9.72 -18.53 -4.67
N LEU A 431 -8.91 -19.04 -3.74
CA LEU A 431 -7.67 -18.39 -3.30
C LEU A 431 -6.71 -18.16 -4.48
N TRP A 432 -6.47 -19.18 -5.31
CA TRP A 432 -5.65 -19.06 -6.51
C TRP A 432 -6.19 -18.03 -7.49
N LYS A 433 -7.52 -17.99 -7.70
CA LYS A 433 -8.15 -17.01 -8.60
C LYS A 433 -7.92 -15.57 -8.14
N ILE A 434 -8.12 -15.29 -6.84
CA ILE A 434 -7.91 -13.94 -6.30
C ILE A 434 -6.42 -13.59 -6.25
N ALA A 435 -5.54 -14.54 -5.92
CA ALA A 435 -4.10 -14.33 -5.97
C ALA A 435 -3.61 -13.96 -7.40
N ASN A 436 -4.18 -14.57 -8.43
CA ASN A 436 -3.87 -14.21 -9.83
C ASN A 436 -4.33 -12.79 -10.20
N LEU A 437 -5.47 -12.33 -9.69
CA LEU A 437 -5.86 -10.92 -9.85
C LEU A 437 -4.87 -10.00 -9.13
N GLY A 438 -4.36 -10.42 -7.97
CA GLY A 438 -3.26 -9.74 -7.28
C GLY A 438 -2.00 -9.62 -8.12
N LYS A 439 -1.57 -10.72 -8.77
CA LYS A 439 -0.45 -10.72 -9.75
C LYS A 439 -0.69 -9.68 -10.84
N ILE A 440 -1.83 -9.73 -11.52
CA ILE A 440 -2.17 -8.80 -12.62
C ILE A 440 -2.12 -7.35 -12.13
N SER A 441 -2.71 -7.06 -10.98
CA SER A 441 -2.72 -5.73 -10.37
C SER A 441 -1.30 -5.22 -10.08
N LEU A 442 -0.46 -6.03 -9.45
CA LEU A 442 0.88 -5.61 -9.02
C LEU A 442 1.84 -5.45 -10.22
N GLU A 443 1.78 -6.36 -11.19
CA GLU A 443 2.57 -6.26 -12.42
C GLU A 443 2.21 -5.04 -13.27
N LEU A 444 0.93 -4.72 -13.40
CA LEU A 444 0.49 -3.50 -14.08
C LEU A 444 0.95 -2.24 -13.34
N LYS A 445 0.80 -2.21 -12.02
CA LYS A 445 1.28 -1.08 -11.19
C LYS A 445 2.78 -0.88 -11.38
N ARG A 446 3.58 -1.96 -11.32
CA ARG A 446 5.02 -1.94 -11.57
C ARG A 446 5.36 -1.37 -12.94
N LYS A 447 4.71 -1.87 -13.99
CA LYS A 447 4.93 -1.40 -15.35
C LYS A 447 4.69 0.10 -15.47
N VAL A 448 3.55 0.58 -14.95
CA VAL A 448 3.20 2.01 -15.00
C VAL A 448 4.20 2.85 -14.21
N ILE A 449 4.58 2.44 -13.00
CA ILE A 449 5.53 3.20 -12.19
C ILE A 449 6.90 3.26 -12.85
N GLU A 450 7.39 2.15 -13.40
CA GLU A 450 8.65 2.13 -14.17
C GLU A 450 8.56 3.09 -15.36
N GLU A 451 7.54 2.98 -16.22
CA GLU A 451 7.38 3.88 -17.38
C GLU A 451 7.30 5.37 -17.00
N GLN A 452 6.72 5.70 -15.85
CA GLN A 452 6.60 7.08 -15.37
C GLN A 452 7.90 7.57 -14.71
N THR A 453 8.69 6.67 -14.12
CA THR A 453 10.05 6.96 -13.63
C THR A 453 10.94 7.38 -14.79
N GLU A 454 10.87 6.65 -15.90
CA GLU A 454 11.57 6.92 -17.15
C GLU A 454 11.19 8.29 -17.75
N LYS A 455 9.93 8.69 -17.57
CA LYS A 455 9.41 10.00 -18.01
C LYS A 455 9.70 11.14 -17.02
N GLY A 456 10.38 10.85 -15.91
CA GLY A 456 10.83 11.84 -14.93
C GLY A 456 9.78 12.21 -13.87
N LEU A 457 8.76 11.38 -13.62
CA LEU A 457 7.75 11.63 -12.59
C LEU A 457 8.29 11.43 -11.16
N TYR A 458 9.30 10.58 -10.98
CA TYR A 458 9.93 10.28 -9.67
C TYR A 458 11.43 10.63 -9.69
N PRO A 459 11.79 11.92 -9.89
CA PRO A 459 13.17 12.31 -10.16
C PRO A 459 14.16 11.99 -9.03
N TYR A 460 13.76 12.08 -7.76
CA TYR A 460 14.67 11.80 -6.65
C TYR A 460 14.88 10.30 -6.46
N SER A 461 13.81 9.51 -6.52
CA SER A 461 13.87 8.05 -6.48
C SER A 461 14.68 7.50 -7.65
N ALA A 462 14.49 8.06 -8.86
CA ALA A 462 15.29 7.70 -10.03
C ALA A 462 16.78 7.97 -9.82
N HIS A 463 17.13 9.12 -9.22
CA HIS A 463 18.53 9.42 -8.91
C HIS A 463 19.13 8.44 -7.89
N ILE A 464 18.39 8.09 -6.83
CA ILE A 464 18.85 7.14 -5.81
C ILE A 464 18.99 5.73 -6.43
N LEU A 465 18.00 5.30 -7.22
CA LEU A 465 17.95 3.98 -7.86
C LEU A 465 18.78 3.86 -9.14
N ARG A 466 19.55 4.88 -9.53
CA ARG A 466 20.32 4.90 -10.78
C ARG A 466 21.30 3.73 -10.93
N ASN A 467 21.88 3.27 -9.83
CA ASN A 467 22.82 2.15 -9.84
C ASN A 467 22.09 0.81 -10.04
N VAL A 468 20.88 0.68 -9.50
CA VAL A 468 19.99 -0.46 -9.77
C VAL A 468 19.60 -0.46 -11.24
N LYS A 469 19.19 0.69 -11.78
CA LYS A 469 18.87 0.85 -13.20
C LYS A 469 20.04 0.48 -14.12
N ALA A 470 21.26 0.93 -13.79
CA ALA A 470 22.45 0.65 -14.58
C ALA A 470 22.79 -0.85 -14.64
N ARG A 471 22.54 -1.59 -13.54
CA ARG A 471 22.83 -3.02 -13.43
C ARG A 471 21.73 -3.91 -14.01
N GLU A 472 20.48 -3.61 -13.68
CA GLU A 472 19.33 -4.48 -13.92
C GLU A 472 18.45 -4.02 -15.09
N GLY A 473 18.70 -2.82 -15.61
CA GLY A 473 17.89 -2.21 -16.65
C GLY A 473 16.52 -1.71 -16.18
N LYS A 474 16.21 -1.75 -14.87
CA LYS A 474 14.99 -1.20 -14.26
C LYS A 474 15.28 -0.48 -12.94
N TYR A 475 14.58 0.61 -12.63
CA TYR A 475 14.75 1.35 -11.36
C TYR A 475 14.20 0.55 -10.17
N TRP A 476 12.97 0.04 -10.29
CA TRP A 476 12.27 -0.62 -9.19
C TRP A 476 12.51 -2.13 -9.15
N PHE A 477 13.59 -2.62 -9.75
CA PHE A 477 13.89 -4.06 -9.91
C PHE A 477 13.86 -4.81 -8.57
N ASN A 478 14.49 -4.24 -7.54
CA ASN A 478 14.60 -4.86 -6.22
C ASN A 478 13.31 -4.78 -5.39
N HIS A 479 12.27 -4.05 -5.83
CA HIS A 479 11.04 -3.89 -5.04
C HIS A 479 10.14 -5.11 -5.24
N PHE A 480 9.47 -5.55 -4.18
CA PHE A 480 8.61 -6.72 -4.16
C PHE A 480 7.19 -6.40 -4.63
N ASN A 481 6.51 -7.40 -5.18
CA ASN A 481 5.07 -7.45 -5.37
C ASN A 481 4.45 -8.13 -4.14
N THR A 482 3.74 -7.37 -3.30
CA THR A 482 3.30 -7.89 -2.00
C THR A 482 1.86 -8.40 -2.04
N ILE A 483 1.70 -9.68 -1.75
CA ILE A 483 0.40 -10.29 -1.49
C ILE A 483 0.23 -10.39 0.02
N GLY A 484 -0.89 -9.87 0.50
CA GLY A 484 -1.30 -9.94 1.90
C GLY A 484 -2.55 -10.76 2.08
N ILE A 485 -2.85 -11.13 3.32
CA ILE A 485 -4.10 -11.78 3.70
C ILE A 485 -4.68 -11.11 4.94
N VAL A 486 -5.99 -11.26 5.13
CA VAL A 486 -6.69 -10.83 6.33
C VAL A 486 -7.78 -11.83 6.70
N GLY A 487 -8.04 -11.99 7.99
CA GLY A 487 -9.17 -12.76 8.52
C GLY A 487 -9.04 -14.27 8.39
N MET A 488 -7.84 -14.86 8.53
CA MET A 488 -7.70 -16.32 8.52
C MET A 488 -8.59 -16.97 9.59
N ASN A 489 -8.67 -16.37 10.78
CA ASN A 489 -9.53 -16.85 11.86
C ASN A 489 -11.01 -16.96 11.42
N GLU A 490 -11.58 -15.87 10.89
CA GLU A 490 -12.97 -15.87 10.45
C GLU A 490 -13.17 -16.70 9.17
N ALA A 491 -12.16 -16.86 8.32
CA ALA A 491 -12.20 -17.76 7.18
C ALA A 491 -12.43 -19.21 7.60
N LEU A 492 -11.71 -19.66 8.63
CA LEU A 492 -11.87 -21.01 9.19
C LEU A 492 -13.23 -21.18 9.88
N LEU A 493 -13.67 -20.18 10.66
CA LEU A 493 -15.00 -20.20 11.28
C LEU A 493 -16.11 -20.36 10.24
N ASN A 494 -16.05 -19.59 9.14
CA ASN A 494 -17.03 -19.67 8.06
C ASN A 494 -16.94 -20.98 7.26
N PHE A 495 -15.74 -21.53 7.09
CA PHE A 495 -15.51 -22.71 6.24
C PHE A 495 -15.79 -24.03 6.95
N MET A 496 -15.33 -24.17 8.20
CA MET A 496 -15.32 -25.44 8.93
C MET A 496 -15.89 -25.34 10.35
N GLY A 497 -16.37 -24.17 10.78
CA GLY A 497 -16.95 -23.96 12.11
C GLY A 497 -15.94 -24.07 13.26
N LYS A 498 -14.63 -24.03 12.94
CA LYS A 498 -13.52 -24.04 13.91
C LYS A 498 -12.63 -22.84 13.67
N ASP A 499 -12.10 -22.27 14.75
CA ASP A 499 -11.21 -21.12 14.70
C ASP A 499 -9.73 -21.52 14.57
N ILE A 500 -8.86 -20.52 14.40
CA ILE A 500 -7.40 -20.72 14.21
C ILE A 500 -6.69 -21.25 15.46
N THR A 501 -7.35 -21.33 16.61
CA THR A 501 -6.74 -21.75 17.88
C THR A 501 -6.88 -23.25 18.11
N THR A 502 -7.78 -23.91 17.36
CA THR A 502 -7.94 -25.37 17.37
C THR A 502 -6.82 -26.08 16.59
N PRO A 503 -6.46 -27.33 16.94
CA PRO A 503 -5.47 -28.10 16.18
C PRO A 503 -5.83 -28.26 14.69
N GLU A 504 -7.10 -28.49 14.36
CA GLU A 504 -7.51 -28.62 12.96
C GLU A 504 -7.55 -27.27 12.23
N GLY A 505 -7.88 -26.19 12.92
CA GLY A 505 -7.81 -24.84 12.36
C GLY A 505 -6.38 -24.42 12.06
N GLN A 506 -5.44 -24.68 12.99
CA GLN A 506 -4.00 -24.47 12.79
C GLN A 506 -3.48 -25.24 11.57
N ALA A 507 -3.75 -26.54 11.50
CA ALA A 507 -3.32 -27.37 10.38
C ALA A 507 -3.86 -26.85 9.03
N THR A 508 -5.13 -26.44 8.99
CA THR A 508 -5.75 -25.88 7.78
C THR A 508 -5.15 -24.52 7.41
N ALA A 509 -4.91 -23.64 8.39
CA ALA A 509 -4.27 -22.35 8.15
C ALA A 509 -2.86 -22.51 7.56
N LEU A 510 -2.06 -23.42 8.12
CA LEU A 510 -0.72 -23.73 7.62
C LEU A 510 -0.77 -24.28 6.19
N GLU A 511 -1.69 -25.20 5.90
CA GLU A 511 -1.87 -25.75 4.55
C GLU A 511 -2.23 -24.65 3.53
N LEU A 512 -3.11 -23.71 3.90
CA LEU A 512 -3.49 -22.59 3.04
C LEU A 512 -2.35 -21.58 2.85
N MET A 513 -1.56 -21.33 3.90
CA MET A 513 -0.38 -20.47 3.84
C MET A 513 0.69 -21.07 2.93
N ASP A 514 0.99 -22.36 3.08
CA ASP A 514 1.98 -23.05 2.23
C ASP A 514 1.51 -23.11 0.77
N TYR A 515 0.22 -23.37 0.53
CA TYR A 515 -0.35 -23.30 -0.82
C TYR A 515 -0.23 -21.90 -1.44
N LEU A 516 -0.45 -20.83 -0.66
CA LEU A 516 -0.27 -19.47 -1.16
C LEU A 516 1.20 -19.18 -1.47
N ARG A 517 2.15 -19.66 -0.65
CA ARG A 517 3.60 -19.51 -0.93
C ARG A 517 4.01 -20.20 -2.22
N GLU A 518 3.48 -21.40 -2.51
CA GLU A 518 3.70 -22.10 -3.78
C GLU A 518 3.23 -21.25 -4.97
N ILE A 519 2.03 -20.66 -4.88
CA ILE A 519 1.51 -19.75 -5.92
C ILE A 519 2.44 -18.54 -6.12
N LEU A 520 2.93 -17.93 -5.05
CA LEU A 520 3.84 -16.79 -5.16
C LEU A 520 5.18 -17.20 -5.78
N ALA A 521 5.72 -18.37 -5.44
CA ALA A 521 6.92 -18.90 -6.06
C ALA A 521 6.73 -19.09 -7.57
N ASP A 522 5.60 -19.63 -8.01
CA ASP A 522 5.24 -19.74 -9.42
C ASP A 522 5.20 -18.37 -10.10
N PHE A 523 4.62 -17.35 -9.43
CA PHE A 523 4.61 -15.98 -9.95
C PHE A 523 6.01 -15.39 -10.10
N GLN A 524 6.94 -15.67 -9.17
CA GLN A 524 8.34 -15.22 -9.28
C GLN A 524 9.06 -15.84 -10.49
N VAL A 525 8.76 -17.10 -10.81
CA VAL A 525 9.30 -17.80 -11.97
C VAL A 525 8.70 -17.26 -13.26
N GLU A 526 7.37 -17.09 -13.30
CA GLU A 526 6.64 -16.63 -14.48
C GLU A 526 7.00 -15.19 -14.88
N THR A 527 7.04 -14.27 -13.90
CA THR A 527 7.20 -12.83 -14.16
C THR A 527 8.66 -12.37 -14.10
N GLY A 528 9.52 -13.13 -13.42
CA GLY A 528 10.88 -12.72 -13.10
C GLY A 528 10.99 -11.66 -12.00
N ASN A 529 9.89 -11.16 -11.45
CA ASN A 529 9.89 -10.17 -10.35
C ASN A 529 9.76 -10.86 -8.98
N PHE A 530 10.16 -10.15 -7.92
CA PHE A 530 10.06 -10.66 -6.55
C PHE A 530 8.63 -10.54 -6.02
N TYR A 531 8.17 -11.56 -5.30
CA TYR A 531 6.89 -11.66 -4.62
C TYR A 531 7.12 -12.03 -3.17
N ASN A 532 6.31 -11.47 -2.29
CA ASN A 532 6.34 -11.83 -0.89
C ASN A 532 4.95 -11.93 -0.28
N LEU A 533 4.83 -12.75 0.76
CA LEU A 533 3.64 -12.89 1.58
C LEU A 533 3.81 -12.04 2.84
N GLU A 534 2.90 -11.10 3.07
CA GLU A 534 2.97 -10.16 4.20
C GLU A 534 1.74 -10.26 5.12
N ALA A 535 1.96 -10.14 6.43
CA ALA A 535 0.92 -9.87 7.41
C ALA A 535 0.55 -8.37 7.39
N THR A 536 -0.13 -7.95 6.32
CA THR A 536 -0.45 -6.55 6.05
C THR A 536 -1.07 -5.84 7.27
N PRO A 537 -0.70 -4.58 7.58
CA PRO A 537 -1.24 -3.85 8.74
C PRO A 537 -2.77 -3.69 8.78
N ALA A 538 -3.45 -3.69 7.63
CA ALA A 538 -4.89 -3.80 7.47
C ALA A 538 -5.76 -2.87 8.36
N GLU A 539 -5.22 -1.70 8.76
CA GLU A 539 -5.81 -0.79 9.76
C GLU A 539 -7.27 -0.42 9.43
N GLY A 540 -7.55 0.07 8.23
CA GLY A 540 -8.92 0.28 7.73
C GLY A 540 -9.49 -0.90 6.95
N THR A 541 -8.62 -1.78 6.43
CA THR A 541 -9.00 -2.89 5.56
C THR A 541 -9.84 -3.94 6.28
N THR A 542 -9.50 -4.26 7.53
CA THR A 542 -10.24 -5.23 8.38
C THR A 542 -11.71 -4.83 8.51
N TYR A 543 -11.97 -3.58 8.89
CA TYR A 543 -13.31 -3.03 9.03
C TYR A 543 -14.04 -2.92 7.68
N ARG A 544 -13.39 -2.36 6.66
CA ARG A 544 -14.00 -2.16 5.34
C ARG A 544 -14.53 -3.47 4.76
N LEU A 545 -13.70 -4.51 4.74
CA LEU A 545 -14.07 -5.80 4.15
C LEU A 545 -15.18 -6.48 4.96
N ALA A 546 -15.07 -6.51 6.29
CA ALA A 546 -16.11 -7.11 7.14
C ALA A 546 -17.46 -6.42 6.99
N LYS A 547 -17.48 -5.09 6.91
CA LYS A 547 -18.71 -4.30 6.67
C LYS A 547 -19.35 -4.62 5.32
N MET A 548 -18.55 -4.69 4.26
CA MET A 548 -19.04 -5.02 2.91
C MET A 548 -19.56 -6.46 2.83
N ASP A 549 -18.87 -7.38 3.50
CA ASP A 549 -19.26 -8.77 3.59
C ASP A 549 -20.58 -8.93 4.36
N LYS A 550 -20.74 -8.32 5.53
CA LYS A 550 -21.99 -8.35 6.28
C LYS A 550 -23.17 -7.75 5.53
N ALA A 551 -22.95 -6.69 4.75
CA ALA A 551 -24.01 -6.10 3.94
C ALA A 551 -24.48 -7.03 2.81
N ARG A 552 -23.57 -7.87 2.27
CA ARG A 552 -23.86 -8.78 1.14
C ARG A 552 -24.29 -10.17 1.58
N TYR A 553 -23.74 -10.66 2.69
CA TYR A 553 -24.01 -11.96 3.31
C TYR A 553 -24.29 -11.73 4.80
N PRO A 554 -25.55 -11.49 5.19
CA PRO A 554 -25.88 -11.16 6.58
C PRO A 554 -25.42 -12.21 7.61
N ASP A 555 -25.34 -13.47 7.19
CA ASP A 555 -24.97 -14.65 7.98
C ASP A 555 -23.47 -14.99 7.98
N ILE A 556 -22.63 -14.30 7.20
CA ILE A 556 -21.17 -14.50 7.26
C ILE A 556 -20.63 -14.19 8.66
N ILE A 557 -19.79 -15.04 9.22
CA ILE A 557 -19.20 -14.83 10.54
C ILE A 557 -18.09 -13.78 10.44
N THR A 558 -18.14 -12.78 11.32
CA THR A 558 -17.14 -11.72 11.48
C THR A 558 -16.75 -11.62 12.95
N ALA A 559 -15.61 -11.01 13.26
CA ALA A 559 -15.31 -10.59 14.62
C ALA A 559 -16.10 -9.30 14.97
N GLY A 560 -16.18 -9.00 16.27
CA GLY A 560 -16.91 -7.85 16.81
C GLY A 560 -18.42 -8.08 16.95
N VAL A 561 -19.01 -7.52 18.00
CA VAL A 561 -20.45 -7.65 18.31
C VAL A 561 -21.27 -6.60 17.57
N ASP A 562 -21.01 -5.32 17.83
CA ASP A 562 -21.75 -4.20 17.23
C ASP A 562 -21.13 -3.71 15.92
N VAL A 563 -19.79 -3.77 15.84
CA VAL A 563 -19.00 -3.26 14.71
C VAL A 563 -18.21 -4.43 14.13
N PRO A 564 -18.54 -4.89 12.90
CA PRO A 564 -17.88 -6.04 12.33
C PRO A 564 -16.45 -5.68 11.91
N TYR A 565 -15.50 -6.56 12.22
CA TYR A 565 -14.13 -6.50 11.72
C TYR A 565 -13.60 -7.91 11.46
N TYR A 566 -12.43 -7.99 10.83
CA TYR A 566 -11.69 -9.24 10.66
C TYR A 566 -10.39 -9.21 11.45
N THR A 567 -10.03 -10.36 12.03
CA THR A 567 -8.77 -10.53 12.72
C THR A 567 -7.62 -10.35 11.73
N ASN A 568 -6.57 -9.61 12.10
CA ASN A 568 -5.52 -9.28 11.14
C ASN A 568 -4.77 -10.55 10.69
N SER A 569 -4.52 -10.68 9.39
CA SER A 569 -3.70 -11.74 8.81
C SER A 569 -4.02 -13.16 9.35
N THR A 570 -3.09 -13.80 10.07
CA THR A 570 -3.23 -15.09 10.77
C THR A 570 -3.11 -14.94 12.29
N GLN A 571 -3.35 -13.74 12.80
CA GLN A 571 -3.31 -13.48 14.24
C GLN A 571 -4.40 -14.28 14.95
N VAL A 572 -4.14 -14.60 16.22
CA VAL A 572 -5.22 -15.04 17.12
C VAL A 572 -6.19 -13.88 17.37
N PRO A 573 -7.47 -14.15 17.67
CA PRO A 573 -8.39 -13.11 18.12
C PRO A 573 -7.83 -12.33 19.31
N VAL A 574 -8.02 -11.00 19.33
CA VAL A 574 -7.40 -10.11 20.33
C VAL A 574 -7.76 -10.50 21.77
N GLU A 575 -8.97 -10.99 22.00
CA GLU A 575 -9.47 -11.38 23.33
C GLU A 575 -9.31 -12.88 23.64
N TYR A 576 -8.49 -13.60 22.88
CA TYR A 576 -8.37 -15.05 23.03
C TYR A 576 -7.72 -15.50 24.35
N THR A 577 -6.60 -14.91 24.73
CA THR A 577 -5.85 -15.27 25.94
C THR A 577 -4.97 -14.12 26.41
N ASP A 578 -4.73 -14.02 27.72
CA ASP A 578 -3.74 -13.14 28.35
C ASP A 578 -2.36 -13.81 28.48
N ASP A 579 -2.28 -15.13 28.30
CA ASP A 579 -1.02 -15.88 28.28
C ASP A 579 -0.21 -15.60 27.00
N ILE A 580 0.80 -14.74 27.13
CA ILE A 580 1.72 -14.37 26.05
C ILE A 580 2.49 -15.58 25.48
N TYR A 581 2.83 -16.58 26.30
CA TYR A 581 3.53 -17.77 25.82
C TYR A 581 2.60 -18.59 24.95
N LYS A 582 1.33 -18.68 25.33
CA LYS A 582 0.34 -19.37 24.52
C LYS A 582 0.12 -18.71 23.16
N VAL A 583 0.10 -17.37 23.12
CA VAL A 583 0.05 -16.62 21.86
C VAL A 583 1.27 -16.94 21.01
N LEU A 584 2.47 -16.89 21.58
CA LEU A 584 3.71 -17.18 20.85
C LEU A 584 3.73 -18.60 20.30
N GLU A 585 3.34 -19.61 21.08
CA GLU A 585 3.24 -21.01 20.62
C GLU A 585 2.29 -21.17 19.42
N LEU A 586 1.10 -20.54 19.47
CA LEU A 586 0.10 -20.64 18.40
C LEU A 586 0.47 -19.84 17.15
N GLN A 587 1.38 -18.87 17.28
CA GLN A 587 1.76 -17.96 16.21
C GLN A 587 3.08 -18.37 15.55
N ASP A 588 4.00 -19.04 16.25
CA ASP A 588 5.38 -19.29 15.77
C ASP A 588 5.44 -19.90 14.36
N GLU A 589 4.72 -21.01 14.11
CA GLU A 589 4.73 -21.67 12.80
C GLU A 589 4.08 -20.82 11.71
N LEU A 590 2.95 -20.16 12.02
CA LEU A 590 2.21 -19.30 11.09
C LEU A 590 3.02 -18.05 10.71
N GLN A 591 3.62 -17.39 11.71
CA GLN A 591 4.43 -16.19 11.50
C GLN A 591 5.66 -16.50 10.65
N SER A 592 6.24 -17.69 10.83
CA SER A 592 7.37 -18.17 10.03
C SER A 592 7.02 -18.48 8.56
N ARG A 593 5.74 -18.52 8.17
CA ARG A 593 5.31 -18.68 6.77
C ARG A 593 5.28 -17.38 5.98
N TYR A 594 5.31 -16.23 6.63
CA TYR A 594 5.42 -14.94 5.94
C TYR A 594 6.85 -14.74 5.43
N THR A 595 6.99 -14.55 4.12
CA THR A 595 8.30 -14.27 3.48
C THR A 595 8.59 -12.78 3.34
N GLY A 596 7.57 -11.96 3.55
CA GLY A 596 7.61 -10.54 3.28
C GLY A 596 7.67 -9.65 4.49
N GLY A 597 7.23 -10.13 5.65
CA GLY A 597 7.10 -9.30 6.83
C GLY A 597 5.95 -9.66 7.74
N THR A 598 6.22 -9.65 9.05
CA THR A 598 5.19 -9.81 10.07
C THR A 598 5.56 -9.09 11.36
N VAL A 599 4.56 -8.87 12.20
CA VAL A 599 4.73 -8.39 13.58
C VAL A 599 3.75 -9.12 14.47
N GLN A 600 4.22 -9.47 15.67
CA GLN A 600 3.38 -9.94 16.75
C GLN A 600 3.29 -8.84 17.80
N HIS A 601 2.07 -8.45 18.16
CA HIS A 601 1.83 -7.60 19.32
C HIS A 601 1.47 -8.50 20.50
N LEU A 602 2.07 -8.24 21.65
CA LEU A 602 1.74 -8.88 22.92
C LEU A 602 1.19 -7.80 23.83
N TYR A 603 -0.04 -7.98 24.29
CA TYR A 603 -0.70 -7.04 25.19
C TYR A 603 -0.36 -7.43 26.63
N LEU A 604 0.40 -6.57 27.31
CA LEU A 604 0.74 -6.74 28.71
C LEU A 604 -0.30 -6.01 29.57
N GLY A 605 -0.77 -6.66 30.63
CA GLY A 605 -1.61 -6.01 31.65
C GLY A 605 -0.82 -4.97 32.47
N GLU A 606 -1.56 -4.17 33.25
CA GLU A 606 -0.98 -3.26 34.25
C GLU A 606 -0.66 -3.96 35.58
#